data_AF-A0A947Z0R3-F1
#
_entry.id   AF-A0A947Z0R3-F1
#
_cell.length_a   1.000
_cell.length_b   1.000
_cell.length_c   1.000
_cell.angle_alpha   90.00
_cell.angle_beta   90.00
_cell.angle_gamma   90.00
#
_symmetry.space_group_name_H-M   'P 1'
#
loop_
_entity.id
_entity.type
_entity.pdbx_description
1 polymer ?
#
loop_
_entity_poly.entity_id
_entity_poly.type
_entity_poly.pdbx_seq_one_letter_code
_entity_poly.pdbx_strand_id
1 'polypeptide(L)'
;MKILGIRTPLRVFELELLFTESQLKARNKPEYVTMAQQIAEKRAAIKEIRREYEELEDVEIIALAAKSDADANRDSTLIRMGRLMDSIDPNLRQRIMHMVPSKIAKLAMDKETVAIDDILTRLKTLDENHPIRTFWEPTLAEQNEYFKNVSGQLAEIHSKWVDIRNTVINLKLDLDTHRNQIFGELVKQEGKVAALGYFRKGPTYSPKTPDSPETE
;
A
#
# COMPACT_ATOMS: atom_id res chain seq x y z
N MET A 1 34.38 -3.42 4.31
CA MET A 1 33.09 -2.71 4.29
C MET A 1 32.00 -3.76 4.44
N LYS A 2 30.93 -3.50 5.21
CA LYS A 2 29.85 -4.48 5.45
C LYS A 2 28.69 -4.19 4.50
N ILE A 3 28.19 -5.24 3.84
CA ILE A 3 26.91 -5.22 3.10
C ILE A 3 25.79 -4.87 4.08
N LEU A 4 24.91 -3.95 3.70
CA LEU A 4 23.79 -3.53 4.56
C LEU A 4 22.65 -4.54 4.49
N GLY A 5 22.36 -5.08 3.31
CA GLY A 5 21.38 -6.13 3.07
C GLY A 5 19.95 -5.63 2.97
N ILE A 6 19.08 -6.47 2.39
CA ILE A 6 17.69 -6.14 2.03
C ILE A 6 16.81 -5.74 3.23
N ARG A 7 17.11 -6.27 4.42
CA ARG A 7 16.36 -5.98 5.66
C ARG A 7 16.66 -4.61 6.25
N THR A 8 17.76 -3.98 5.82
CA THR A 8 18.14 -2.66 6.30
C THR A 8 17.18 -1.59 5.74
N PRO A 9 16.70 -0.63 6.55
CA PRO A 9 15.83 0.44 6.07
C PRO A 9 16.52 1.31 5.00
N LEU A 10 15.76 1.79 4.00
CA LEU A 10 16.29 2.67 2.94
C LEU A 10 16.94 3.94 3.50
N ARG A 11 16.48 4.45 4.65
CA ARG A 11 17.10 5.58 5.33
C ARG A 11 18.55 5.32 5.74
N VAL A 12 18.89 4.10 6.13
CA VAL A 12 20.28 3.74 6.49
C VAL A 12 21.16 3.73 5.24
N PHE A 13 20.67 3.20 4.11
CA PHE A 13 21.37 3.29 2.82
C PHE A 13 21.62 4.75 2.43
N GLU A 14 20.60 5.61 2.49
CA GLU A 14 20.73 7.02 2.15
C GLU A 14 21.77 7.76 3.02
N LEU A 15 21.75 7.54 4.34
CA LEU A 15 22.71 8.15 5.26
C LEU A 15 24.13 7.67 4.98
N GLU A 16 24.28 6.40 4.58
CA GLU A 16 25.57 5.86 4.18
C GLU A 16 26.07 6.54 2.91
N LEU A 17 25.26 6.57 1.86
CA LEU A 17 25.65 7.18 0.58
C LEU A 17 25.99 8.65 0.76
N LEU A 18 25.22 9.39 1.56
CA LEU A 18 25.52 10.78 1.91
C LEU A 18 26.89 10.92 2.58
N PHE A 19 27.21 10.04 3.54
CA PHE A 19 28.51 10.04 4.20
C PHE A 19 29.62 9.73 3.19
N THR A 20 29.48 8.67 2.40
CA THR A 20 30.49 8.24 1.43
C THR A 20 30.73 9.32 0.37
N GLU A 21 29.68 9.92 -0.18
CA GLU A 21 29.76 11.04 -1.10
C GLU A 21 30.52 12.22 -0.49
N SER A 22 30.22 12.58 0.77
CA SER A 22 30.88 13.70 1.44
C SER A 22 32.38 13.46 1.64
N GLN A 23 32.77 12.22 1.96
CA GLN A 23 34.19 11.84 2.11
C GLN A 23 34.93 11.92 0.77
N LEU A 24 34.30 11.46 -0.32
CA LEU A 24 34.87 11.53 -1.67
C LEU A 24 35.04 12.99 -2.14
N LYS A 25 34.01 13.82 -1.95
CA LYS A 25 34.06 15.25 -2.32
C LYS A 25 35.15 16.01 -1.58
N ALA A 26 35.44 15.66 -0.33
CA ALA A 26 36.49 16.29 0.46
C ALA A 26 37.92 16.05 -0.07
N ARG A 27 38.13 15.06 -0.95
CA ARG A 27 39.47 14.72 -1.49
C ARG A 27 39.92 15.55 -2.69
N ASN A 28 39.00 16.26 -3.34
CA ASN A 28 39.26 17.18 -4.45
C ASN A 28 40.21 16.66 -5.56
N LYS A 29 40.15 15.36 -5.90
CA LYS A 29 40.81 14.78 -7.08
C LYS A 29 39.77 14.24 -8.07
N PRO A 30 40.04 14.27 -9.39
CA PRO A 30 39.05 13.96 -10.43
C PRO A 30 38.40 12.58 -10.29
N GLU A 31 39.15 11.58 -9.85
CA GLU A 31 38.65 10.21 -9.71
C GLU A 31 37.61 10.10 -8.60
N TYR A 32 37.83 10.77 -7.46
CA TYR A 32 36.84 10.81 -6.37
C TYR A 32 35.62 11.66 -6.70
N VAL A 33 35.78 12.71 -7.51
CA VAL A 33 34.65 13.51 -8.02
C VAL A 33 33.72 12.64 -8.85
N THR A 34 34.28 11.79 -9.72
CA THR A 34 33.51 10.85 -10.54
C THR A 34 32.76 9.84 -9.68
N MET A 35 33.43 9.22 -8.70
CA MET A 35 32.78 8.30 -7.75
C MET A 35 31.67 9.00 -6.94
N ALA A 36 31.91 10.23 -6.48
CA ALA A 36 30.92 11.00 -5.74
C ALA A 36 29.67 11.30 -6.59
N GLN A 37 29.83 11.55 -7.89
CA GLN A 37 28.72 11.77 -8.81
C GLN A 37 27.87 10.51 -8.95
N GLN A 38 28.48 9.33 -9.12
CA GLN A 38 27.77 8.05 -9.17
C GLN A 38 26.97 7.78 -7.89
N ILE A 39 27.54 8.08 -6.73
CA ILE A 39 26.82 7.97 -5.45
C ILE A 39 25.64 8.95 -5.38
N ALA A 40 25.81 10.18 -5.87
CA ALA A 40 24.74 11.16 -5.92
C ALA A 40 23.56 10.70 -6.80
N GLU A 41 23.82 10.04 -7.93
CA GLU A 41 22.80 9.43 -8.79
C GLU A 41 22.03 8.33 -8.05
N LYS A 42 22.72 7.44 -7.33
CA LYS A 42 22.07 6.42 -6.49
C LYS A 42 21.22 7.03 -5.37
N ARG A 43 21.65 8.15 -4.78
CA ARG A 43 20.84 8.90 -3.81
C ARG A 43 19.59 9.51 -4.45
N ALA A 44 19.68 10.00 -5.69
CA ALA A 44 18.53 10.50 -6.42
C ALA A 44 17.49 9.38 -6.65
N ALA A 45 17.93 8.17 -6.99
CA ALA A 45 17.04 7.01 -7.12
C ALA A 45 16.30 6.66 -5.81
N ILE A 46 16.96 6.79 -4.64
CA ILE A 46 16.27 6.61 -3.35
C ILE A 46 15.19 7.67 -3.12
N LYS A 47 15.46 8.93 -3.51
CA LYS A 47 14.47 10.01 -3.36
C LYS A 47 13.26 9.80 -4.26
N GLU A 48 13.49 9.36 -5.49
CA GLU A 48 12.42 9.04 -6.44
C GLU A 48 11.48 7.97 -5.89
N ILE A 49 12.03 6.85 -5.42
CA ILE A 49 11.24 5.78 -4.82
C ILE A 49 10.48 6.22 -3.56
N ARG A 50 11.02 7.17 -2.77
CA ARG A 50 10.26 7.74 -1.65
C ARG A 50 9.07 8.55 -2.11
N ARG A 51 9.24 9.36 -3.14
CA ARG A 51 8.13 10.12 -3.72
C ARG A 51 7.04 9.17 -4.22
N GLU A 52 7.41 8.14 -4.97
CA GLU A 52 6.45 7.11 -5.43
C GLU A 52 5.73 6.43 -4.27
N TYR A 53 6.42 6.18 -3.15
CA TYR A 53 5.84 5.60 -1.94
C TYR A 53 4.80 6.53 -1.30
N GLU A 54 5.15 7.81 -1.13
CA GLU A 54 4.26 8.84 -0.56
C GLU A 54 3.03 9.05 -1.44
N GLU A 55 3.21 9.14 -2.76
CA GLU A 55 2.12 9.28 -3.73
C GLU A 55 1.16 8.07 -3.69
N LEU A 56 1.70 6.85 -3.56
CA LEU A 56 0.86 5.65 -3.48
C LEU A 56 0.11 5.55 -2.15
N GLU A 57 0.73 5.96 -1.04
CA GLU A 57 0.09 6.03 0.27
C GLU A 57 -1.09 7.01 0.28
N ASP A 58 -0.92 8.20 -0.30
CA ASP A 58 -2.00 9.18 -0.43
C ASP A 58 -3.19 8.60 -1.22
N VAL A 59 -2.90 7.93 -2.34
CA VAL A 59 -3.91 7.30 -3.19
C VAL A 59 -4.63 6.16 -2.45
N GLU A 60 -3.91 5.34 -1.68
CA GLU A 60 -4.50 4.27 -0.87
C GLU A 60 -5.43 4.83 0.20
N ILE A 61 -5.01 5.86 0.94
CA ILE A 61 -5.80 6.48 1.99
C ILE A 61 -7.10 7.05 1.43
N ILE A 62 -7.03 7.75 0.29
CA ILE A 62 -8.22 8.29 -0.40
C ILE A 62 -9.16 7.17 -0.82
N ALA A 63 -8.63 6.08 -1.40
CA ALA A 63 -9.43 4.96 -1.85
C ALA A 63 -10.08 4.19 -0.68
N LEU A 64 -9.38 4.06 0.46
CA LEU A 64 -9.93 3.49 1.68
C LEU A 64 -11.08 4.35 2.24
N ALA A 65 -10.92 5.68 2.25
CA ALA A 65 -11.96 6.59 2.66
C ALA A 65 -13.19 6.50 1.74
N ALA A 66 -12.97 6.49 0.41
CA ALA A 66 -14.04 6.33 -0.57
C ALA A 66 -14.77 4.99 -0.42
N LYS A 67 -14.04 3.90 -0.13
CA LYS A 67 -14.64 2.59 0.12
C LYS A 67 -15.50 2.60 1.38
N SER A 68 -15.01 3.21 2.45
CA SER A 68 -15.76 3.33 3.71
C SER A 68 -17.03 4.17 3.54
N ASP A 69 -16.98 5.24 2.76
CA ASP A 69 -18.16 6.06 2.47
C ASP A 69 -19.18 5.31 1.61
N ALA A 70 -18.71 4.62 0.56
CA ALA A 70 -19.55 3.76 -0.28
C ALA A 70 -20.27 2.68 0.55
N ASP A 71 -19.55 2.07 1.49
CA ASP A 71 -20.09 1.06 2.43
C ASP A 71 -21.20 1.64 3.30
N ALA A 72 -20.93 2.76 3.98
CA ALA A 72 -21.89 3.43 4.86
C ALA A 72 -23.16 3.89 4.11
N ASN A 73 -23.01 4.34 2.85
CA ASN A 73 -24.13 4.75 2.01
C ASN A 73 -25.02 3.55 1.64
N ARG A 74 -24.45 2.41 1.26
CA ARG A 74 -25.20 1.17 0.98
C ARG A 74 -25.96 0.70 2.21
N ASP A 75 -25.30 0.66 3.37
CA ASP A 75 -25.91 0.28 4.65
C ASP A 75 -27.11 1.16 5.01
N SER A 76 -26.93 2.48 4.91
CA SER A 76 -27.99 3.46 5.19
C SER A 76 -29.18 3.26 4.25
N THR A 77 -28.92 3.06 2.95
CA THR A 77 -29.94 2.76 1.93
C THR A 77 -30.70 1.47 2.26
N LEU A 78 -29.99 0.38 2.55
CA LEU A 78 -30.61 -0.91 2.90
C LEU A 78 -31.51 -0.82 4.12
N ILE A 79 -31.07 -0.11 5.17
CA ILE A 79 -31.86 0.08 6.39
C ILE A 79 -33.10 0.92 6.11
N ARG A 80 -32.98 2.02 5.37
CA ARG A 80 -34.12 2.90 5.00
C ARG A 80 -35.13 2.16 4.14
N MET A 81 -34.65 1.42 3.14
CA MET A 81 -35.48 0.61 2.26
C MET A 81 -36.26 -0.44 3.06
N GLY A 82 -35.59 -1.18 3.96
CA GLY A 82 -36.25 -2.19 4.79
C GLY A 82 -37.33 -1.62 5.70
N ARG A 83 -37.10 -0.44 6.31
CA ARG A 83 -38.11 0.26 7.11
C ARG A 83 -39.32 0.67 6.29
N LEU A 84 -39.11 1.15 5.06
CA LEU A 84 -40.21 1.54 4.19
C LEU A 84 -41.01 0.31 3.73
N MET A 85 -40.33 -0.81 3.40
CA MET A 85 -41.00 -2.07 3.08
C MET A 85 -41.93 -2.53 4.22
N ASP A 86 -41.44 -2.52 5.47
CA ASP A 86 -42.24 -2.87 6.65
C ASP A 86 -43.48 -1.98 6.82
N SER A 87 -43.42 -0.71 6.38
CA SER A 87 -44.55 0.23 6.46
C SER A 87 -45.59 0.07 5.35
N ILE A 88 -45.21 -0.50 4.20
CA ILE A 88 -46.11 -0.72 3.06
C ILE A 88 -46.79 -2.07 3.18
N ASP A 89 -46.01 -3.13 3.37
CA ASP A 89 -46.48 -4.49 3.55
C ASP A 89 -45.45 -5.29 4.38
N PRO A 90 -45.79 -5.73 5.61
CA PRO A 90 -44.90 -6.53 6.45
C PRO A 90 -44.33 -7.79 5.78
N ASN A 91 -45.04 -8.36 4.79
CA ASN A 91 -44.58 -9.54 4.05
C ASN A 91 -43.63 -9.20 2.90
N LEU A 92 -43.65 -7.97 2.40
CA LEU A 92 -42.83 -7.52 1.29
C LEU A 92 -41.34 -7.58 1.65
N ARG A 93 -40.97 -7.20 2.87
CA ARG A 93 -39.58 -7.30 3.33
C ARG A 93 -39.08 -8.75 3.29
N GLN A 94 -39.88 -9.73 3.73
CA GLN A 94 -39.47 -11.15 3.72
C GLN A 94 -39.34 -11.71 2.29
N ARG A 95 -40.14 -11.18 1.34
CA ARG A 95 -40.04 -11.55 -0.08
C ARG A 95 -38.77 -11.02 -0.73
N ILE A 96 -38.40 -9.77 -0.43
CA ILE A 96 -37.28 -9.07 -1.06
C ILE A 96 -35.95 -9.28 -0.32
N MET A 97 -35.97 -9.41 1.01
CA MET A 97 -34.78 -9.55 1.84
C MET A 97 -34.84 -10.83 2.66
N HIS A 98 -33.87 -11.73 2.43
CA HIS A 98 -33.73 -12.96 3.19
C HIS A 98 -33.22 -12.78 4.63
N MET A 99 -32.66 -11.61 4.92
CA MET A 99 -32.22 -11.23 6.26
C MET A 99 -32.67 -9.81 6.59
N VAL A 100 -32.69 -9.48 7.88
CA VAL A 100 -32.92 -8.10 8.33
C VAL A 100 -31.78 -7.20 7.78
N PRO A 101 -32.06 -5.97 7.30
CA PRO A 101 -31.03 -5.08 6.76
C PRO A 101 -29.80 -4.91 7.64
N SER A 102 -30.00 -4.79 8.95
CA SER A 102 -28.92 -4.64 9.93
C SER A 102 -28.01 -5.87 10.08
N LYS A 103 -28.47 -7.05 9.63
CA LYS A 103 -27.63 -8.26 9.54
C LYS A 103 -26.89 -8.31 8.21
N ILE A 104 -27.47 -7.79 7.13
CA ILE A 104 -26.82 -7.68 5.81
C ILE A 104 -25.64 -6.72 5.92
N ALA A 105 -25.86 -5.54 6.53
CA ALA A 105 -24.84 -4.53 6.85
C ALA A 105 -23.68 -5.02 7.74
N LYS A 106 -23.81 -6.19 8.37
CA LYS A 106 -22.76 -6.79 9.21
C LYS A 106 -22.03 -7.94 8.52
N LEU A 107 -22.40 -8.25 7.28
CA LEU A 107 -21.68 -9.23 6.49
C LEU A 107 -20.29 -8.69 6.13
N ALA A 108 -19.39 -9.61 5.79
CA ALA A 108 -18.18 -9.20 5.08
C ALA A 108 -18.60 -8.56 3.74
N MET A 109 -17.89 -7.50 3.33
CA MET A 109 -18.26 -6.64 2.20
C MET A 109 -18.48 -7.39 0.88
N ASP A 110 -17.75 -8.47 0.64
CA ASP A 110 -17.93 -9.37 -0.51
C ASP A 110 -19.29 -10.06 -0.47
N LYS A 111 -19.67 -10.60 0.69
CA LYS A 111 -20.96 -11.26 0.92
C LYS A 111 -22.11 -10.28 0.91
N GLU A 112 -21.91 -9.09 1.46
CA GLU A 112 -22.89 -8.00 1.42
C GLU A 112 -23.19 -7.58 -0.02
N THR A 113 -22.15 -7.39 -0.85
CA THR A 113 -22.29 -7.06 -2.27
C THR A 113 -23.14 -8.10 -3.02
N VAL A 114 -22.90 -9.39 -2.77
CA VAL A 114 -23.71 -10.49 -3.33
C VAL A 114 -25.15 -10.45 -2.81
N ALA A 115 -25.35 -10.15 -1.53
CA ALA A 115 -26.69 -10.03 -0.95
C ALA A 115 -27.46 -8.84 -1.56
N ILE A 116 -26.79 -7.73 -1.84
CA ILE A 116 -27.37 -6.57 -2.54
C ILE A 116 -27.74 -6.94 -3.98
N ASP A 117 -26.90 -7.68 -4.70
CA ASP A 117 -27.22 -8.15 -6.05
C ASP A 117 -28.45 -9.08 -6.08
N ASP A 118 -28.62 -9.95 -5.07
CA ASP A 118 -29.85 -10.77 -4.89
C ASP A 118 -31.07 -9.88 -4.59
N ILE A 119 -30.93 -8.87 -3.72
CA ILE A 119 -32.00 -7.90 -3.44
C ILE A 119 -32.42 -7.16 -4.71
N LEU A 120 -31.46 -6.66 -5.51
CA LEU A 120 -31.73 -5.99 -6.78
C LEU A 120 -32.46 -6.91 -7.76
N THR A 121 -32.09 -8.19 -7.80
CA THR A 121 -32.78 -9.20 -8.61
C THR A 121 -34.23 -9.41 -8.14
N ARG A 122 -34.45 -9.46 -6.81
CA ARG A 122 -35.79 -9.61 -6.23
C ARG A 122 -36.67 -8.39 -6.41
N LEU A 123 -36.09 -7.18 -6.36
CA LEU A 123 -36.84 -5.95 -6.62
C LEU A 123 -37.49 -5.95 -8.01
N LYS A 124 -36.86 -6.58 -9.00
CA LYS A 124 -37.41 -6.76 -10.35
C LYS A 124 -38.62 -7.68 -10.43
N THR A 125 -38.91 -8.45 -9.37
CA THR A 125 -40.16 -9.24 -9.28
C THR A 125 -41.38 -8.40 -8.94
N LEU A 126 -41.17 -7.13 -8.52
CA LEU A 126 -42.23 -6.15 -8.33
C LEU A 126 -42.51 -5.44 -9.67
N ASP A 127 -43.74 -4.95 -9.82
CA ASP A 127 -44.09 -4.10 -10.96
C ASP A 127 -43.14 -2.90 -11.10
N GLU A 128 -42.87 -2.47 -12.33
CA GLU A 128 -41.95 -1.35 -12.61
C GLU A 128 -42.35 -0.04 -11.92
N ASN A 129 -43.65 0.15 -11.72
CA ASN A 129 -44.23 1.30 -11.04
C ASN A 129 -44.39 1.10 -9.52
N HIS A 130 -43.91 -0.03 -8.98
CA HIS A 130 -44.02 -0.28 -7.55
C HIS A 130 -43.15 0.72 -6.77
N PRO A 131 -43.69 1.48 -5.78
CA PRO A 131 -42.99 2.60 -5.14
C PRO A 131 -41.60 2.26 -4.59
N ILE A 132 -41.45 1.07 -4.01
CA ILE A 132 -40.15 0.56 -3.52
C ILE A 132 -39.14 0.38 -4.66
N ARG A 133 -39.57 -0.22 -5.78
CA ARG A 133 -38.70 -0.52 -6.91
C ARG A 133 -38.24 0.77 -7.57
N THR A 134 -39.19 1.65 -7.91
CA THR A 134 -38.92 2.92 -8.59
C THR A 134 -37.96 3.81 -7.80
N PHE A 135 -38.08 3.85 -6.48
CA PHE A 135 -37.26 4.74 -5.64
C PHE A 135 -35.88 4.13 -5.29
N TRP A 136 -35.83 2.83 -4.94
CA TRP A 136 -34.62 2.25 -4.36
C TRP A 136 -33.77 1.43 -5.33
N GLU A 137 -34.35 0.81 -6.37
CA GLU A 137 -33.57 -0.01 -7.32
C GLU A 137 -32.44 0.80 -7.98
N PRO A 138 -32.67 2.00 -8.55
CA PRO A 138 -31.61 2.76 -9.22
C PRO A 138 -30.50 3.17 -8.25
N THR A 139 -30.88 3.70 -7.09
CA THR A 139 -29.95 4.17 -6.06
C THR A 139 -29.08 3.04 -5.52
N LEU A 140 -29.68 1.90 -5.19
CA LEU A 140 -28.96 0.75 -4.64
C LEU A 140 -28.06 0.09 -5.71
N ALA A 141 -28.49 0.05 -6.97
CA ALA A 141 -27.68 -0.43 -8.08
C ALA A 141 -26.44 0.46 -8.30
N GLU A 142 -26.63 1.78 -8.36
CA GLU A 142 -25.55 2.75 -8.51
C GLU A 142 -24.55 2.64 -7.35
N GLN A 143 -25.04 2.58 -6.11
CA GLN A 143 -24.17 2.44 -4.93
C GLN A 143 -23.40 1.11 -4.90
N ASN A 144 -24.02 0.01 -5.31
CA ASN A 144 -23.34 -1.29 -5.34
C ASN A 144 -22.27 -1.34 -6.43
N GLU A 145 -22.54 -0.80 -7.62
CA GLU A 145 -21.55 -0.71 -8.69
C GLU A 145 -20.41 0.26 -8.32
N TYR A 146 -20.71 1.39 -7.69
CA TYR A 146 -19.68 2.30 -7.17
C TYR A 146 -18.77 1.60 -6.16
N PHE A 147 -19.35 0.85 -5.22
CA PHE A 147 -18.56 0.07 -4.25
C PHE A 147 -17.66 -0.99 -4.91
N LYS A 148 -18.18 -1.71 -5.92
CA LYS A 148 -17.40 -2.68 -6.70
C LYS A 148 -16.22 -2.01 -7.41
N ASN A 149 -16.45 -0.84 -8.02
CA ASN A 149 -15.41 -0.07 -8.70
C ASN A 149 -14.31 0.38 -7.73
N VAL A 150 -14.68 0.98 -6.59
CA VAL A 150 -13.69 1.42 -5.58
C VAL A 150 -12.93 0.22 -4.99
N SER A 151 -13.60 -0.90 -4.77
CA SER A 151 -12.95 -2.14 -4.32
C SER A 151 -11.96 -2.68 -5.34
N GLY A 152 -12.28 -2.61 -6.64
CA GLY A 152 -11.38 -2.94 -7.74
C GLY A 152 -10.15 -2.03 -7.77
N GLN A 153 -10.34 -0.71 -7.64
CA GLN A 153 -9.24 0.26 -7.57
C GLN A 153 -8.30 -0.01 -6.40
N LEU A 154 -8.82 -0.37 -5.22
CA LEU A 154 -8.00 -0.76 -4.07
C LEU A 154 -7.17 -2.02 -4.33
N ALA A 155 -7.72 -3.00 -5.06
CA ALA A 155 -6.95 -4.18 -5.45
C ALA A 155 -5.79 -3.82 -6.41
N GLU A 156 -6.02 -2.90 -7.35
CA GLU A 156 -4.96 -2.37 -8.23
C GLU A 156 -3.88 -1.61 -7.44
N ILE A 157 -4.27 -0.78 -6.46
CA ILE A 157 -3.35 -0.09 -5.56
C ILE A 157 -2.50 -1.09 -4.76
N HIS A 158 -3.11 -2.15 -4.23
CA HIS A 158 -2.37 -3.21 -3.55
C HIS A 158 -1.37 -3.93 -4.48
N SER A 159 -1.70 -4.12 -5.75
CA SER A 159 -0.75 -4.66 -6.74
C SER A 159 0.44 -3.71 -6.92
N LYS A 160 0.20 -2.40 -7.04
CA LYS A 160 1.27 -1.39 -7.14
C LYS A 160 2.16 -1.39 -5.89
N TRP A 161 1.60 -1.63 -4.70
CA TRP A 161 2.39 -1.79 -3.48
C TRP A 161 3.36 -2.97 -3.53
N VAL A 162 2.95 -4.08 -4.14
CA VAL A 162 3.83 -5.23 -4.35
C VAL A 162 4.98 -4.85 -5.29
N ASP A 163 4.68 -4.14 -6.37
CA ASP A 163 5.70 -3.68 -7.33
C ASP A 163 6.70 -2.73 -6.68
N ILE A 164 6.25 -1.74 -5.90
CA ILE A 164 7.13 -0.82 -5.16
C ILE A 164 8.02 -1.61 -4.18
N ARG A 165 7.48 -2.60 -3.45
CA ARG A 165 8.30 -3.42 -2.55
C ARG A 165 9.39 -4.19 -3.30
N ASN A 166 9.08 -4.73 -4.48
CA ASN A 166 10.06 -5.41 -5.32
C ASN A 166 11.12 -4.43 -5.84
N THR A 167 10.71 -3.24 -6.30
CA THR A 167 11.62 -2.15 -6.71
C THR A 167 12.55 -1.74 -5.57
N VAL A 168 12.04 -1.59 -4.35
CA VAL A 168 12.84 -1.28 -3.16
C VAL A 168 13.87 -2.38 -2.86
N ILE A 169 13.49 -3.66 -2.97
CA ILE A 169 14.41 -4.78 -2.77
C ILE A 169 15.53 -4.75 -3.82
N ASN A 170 15.17 -4.60 -5.09
CA ASN A 170 16.13 -4.54 -6.19
C ASN A 170 17.06 -3.34 -6.07
N LEU A 171 16.53 -2.17 -5.70
CA LEU A 171 17.33 -0.99 -5.42
C LEU A 171 18.34 -1.28 -4.30
N LYS A 172 17.94 -1.88 -3.18
CA LYS A 172 18.87 -2.19 -2.08
C LYS A 172 20.00 -3.13 -2.51
N LEU A 173 19.69 -4.13 -3.34
CA LEU A 173 20.70 -5.05 -3.89
C LEU A 173 21.68 -4.32 -4.83
N ASP A 174 21.15 -3.45 -5.70
CA ASP A 174 21.94 -2.60 -6.58
C ASP A 174 22.83 -1.63 -5.78
N LEU A 175 22.30 -1.03 -4.71
CA LEU A 175 23.06 -0.16 -3.81
C LEU A 175 24.21 -0.90 -3.13
N ASP A 176 23.99 -2.10 -2.59
CA ASP A 176 25.07 -2.90 -1.99
C ASP A 176 26.11 -3.33 -3.04
N THR A 177 25.67 -3.66 -4.26
CA THR A 177 26.56 -3.96 -5.38
C THR A 177 27.43 -2.75 -5.73
N HIS A 178 26.82 -1.58 -5.84
CA HIS A 178 27.51 -0.33 -6.14
C HIS A 178 28.49 0.05 -5.02
N ARG A 179 28.12 -0.13 -3.75
CA ARG A 179 29.02 0.08 -2.61
C ARG A 179 30.27 -0.81 -2.69
N ASN A 180 30.10 -2.07 -3.10
CA ASN A 180 31.24 -2.97 -3.29
C ASN A 180 32.14 -2.54 -4.45
N GLN A 181 31.55 -2.02 -5.55
CA GLN A 181 32.31 -1.48 -6.69
C GLN A 181 33.15 -0.28 -6.26
N ILE A 182 32.55 0.73 -5.62
CA ILE A 182 33.26 1.91 -5.10
C ILE A 182 34.33 1.50 -4.09
N PHE A 183 34.05 0.54 -3.19
CA PHE A 183 35.07 0.04 -2.27
C PHE A 183 36.25 -0.59 -3.02
N GLY A 184 36.00 -1.39 -4.06
CA GLY A 184 37.05 -1.97 -4.89
C GLY A 184 37.90 -0.92 -5.60
N GLU A 185 37.29 0.13 -6.12
CA GLU A 185 38.01 1.25 -6.74
C GLU A 185 38.87 2.01 -5.72
N LEU A 186 38.32 2.31 -4.54
CA LEU A 186 39.05 2.95 -3.45
C LEU A 186 40.22 2.10 -2.94
N VAL A 187 40.05 0.78 -2.85
CA VAL A 187 41.13 -0.14 -2.47
C VAL A 187 42.28 -0.08 -3.48
N LYS A 188 41.99 0.03 -4.78
CA LYS A 188 43.02 0.16 -5.82
C LYS A 188 43.79 1.47 -5.70
N GLN A 189 43.15 2.55 -5.25
CA GLN A 189 43.78 3.87 -5.16
C GLN A 189 44.55 4.11 -3.85
N GLU A 190 44.01 3.73 -2.69
CA GLU A 190 44.58 4.08 -1.38
C GLU A 190 44.85 2.86 -0.47
N GLY A 191 44.55 1.65 -0.95
CA GLY A 191 44.66 0.43 -0.17
C GLY A 191 43.48 0.19 0.77
N LYS A 192 43.39 -1.05 1.26
CA LYS A 192 42.20 -1.54 1.99
C LYS A 192 41.85 -0.76 3.25
N VAL A 193 42.86 -0.37 4.05
CA VAL A 193 42.65 0.29 5.34
C VAL A 193 42.12 1.70 5.15
N ALA A 194 42.69 2.47 4.20
CA ALA A 194 42.24 3.81 3.87
C ALA A 194 40.83 3.80 3.23
N ALA A 195 40.58 2.87 2.30
CA ALA A 195 39.29 2.72 1.65
C ALA A 195 38.12 2.51 2.63
N LEU A 196 38.36 1.81 3.75
CA LEU A 196 37.32 1.63 4.78
C LEU A 196 36.90 2.95 5.45
N GLY A 197 37.76 3.97 5.47
CA GLY A 197 37.48 5.27 6.07
C GLY A 197 36.44 6.09 5.32
N TYR A 198 36.18 5.77 4.04
CA TYR A 198 35.18 6.46 3.23
C TYR A 198 33.76 6.01 3.54
N PHE A 199 33.59 4.82 4.13
CA PHE A 199 32.28 4.27 4.42
C PHE A 199 31.94 4.50 5.89
N ARG A 200 30.67 4.80 6.16
CA ARG A 200 30.20 4.97 7.54
C ARG A 200 30.44 3.68 8.32
N LYS A 201 31.10 3.78 9.47
CA LYS A 201 31.10 2.69 10.48
C LYS A 201 29.67 2.57 11.00
N GLY A 202 28.90 1.63 10.44
CA GLY A 202 27.49 1.47 10.79
C GLY A 202 27.30 1.11 12.27
N PRO A 203 26.14 1.40 12.86
CA PRO A 203 25.72 0.71 14.07
C PRO A 203 25.61 -0.79 13.73
N THR A 204 26.12 -1.64 14.61
CA THR A 204 25.95 -3.10 14.54
C THR A 204 24.46 -3.42 14.59
N TYR A 205 23.84 -3.65 13.44
CA TYR A 205 22.60 -4.40 13.39
C TYR A 205 22.94 -5.85 13.74
N SER A 206 22.88 -6.19 15.03
CA SER A 206 22.65 -7.57 15.46
C SER A 206 21.17 -7.85 15.23
N PRO A 207 20.80 -8.85 14.40
CA PRO A 207 19.45 -9.36 14.48
C PRO A 207 19.25 -9.81 15.93
N LYS A 208 18.26 -9.25 16.64
CA LYS A 208 17.83 -9.85 17.89
C LYS A 208 17.44 -11.28 17.55
N THR A 209 18.15 -12.26 18.11
CA THR A 209 17.67 -13.63 18.19
C THR A 209 16.26 -13.56 18.78
N PRO A 210 15.25 -14.23 18.20
CA PRO A 210 13.96 -14.34 18.87
C PRO A 210 14.23 -14.92 20.24
N ASP A 211 13.71 -14.27 21.27
CA ASP A 211 13.90 -14.65 22.66
C ASP A 211 13.66 -16.16 22.82
N SER A 212 14.68 -16.85 23.34
CA SER A 212 14.51 -18.18 23.90
C SER A 212 13.35 -18.15 24.90
N PRO A 213 12.49 -19.18 24.96
CA PRO A 213 11.38 -19.20 25.90
C PRO A 213 11.93 -19.09 27.31
N GLU A 214 11.46 -18.11 28.07
CA GLU A 214 11.68 -18.06 29.51
C GLU A 214 11.06 -19.32 30.11
N THR A 215 11.93 -20.22 30.53
CA THR A 215 11.63 -21.30 31.46
C THR A 215 11.37 -20.72 32.84
N GLU A 216 10.31 -21.25 33.46
CA GLU A 216 9.86 -21.19 34.86
C GLU A 216 8.98 -20.00 35.30
#